data_AF-A0A645JP93-F1
#
_entry.id   AF-A0A645JP93-F1
#
_cell.length_a   1.000
_cell.length_b   1.000
_cell.length_c   1.000
_cell.angle_alpha   90.00
_cell.angle_beta   90.00
_cell.angle_gamma   90.00
#
_symmetry.space_group_name_H-M   'P 1'
#
loop_
_entity.id
_entity.type
_entity.pdbx_description
1 polymer ?
#
loop_
_entity_poly.entity_id
_entity_poly.type
_entity_poly.pdbx_seq_one_letter_code
_entity_poly.pdbx_strand_id
1 'polypeptide(L)'
;MNLPQDKRLRQLCEAVLADPTRNETLEDWARDTGASPRTVARLFRQQLECSFTQWRQQVVLAHAVSLAARNWPIQRIAAELDYSPSAFSAMVRRTVGMPPAQFFGMHAQNV
;
A
#
# COMPACT_ATOMS: atom_id res chain seq x y z
N MET A 1 16.26 6.79 5.55
CA MET A 1 15.52 6.23 4.40
C MET A 1 16.05 6.91 3.16
N ASN A 2 16.72 6.19 2.26
CA ASN A 2 17.33 6.79 1.06
C ASN A 2 16.21 7.01 0.03
N LEU A 3 15.96 8.26 -0.37
CA LEU A 3 14.92 8.53 -1.40
C LEU A 3 15.37 7.99 -2.77
N PRO A 4 14.44 7.52 -3.62
CA PRO A 4 14.77 7.14 -4.98
C PRO A 4 15.56 8.25 -5.69
N GLN A 5 16.70 7.90 -6.27
CA GLN A 5 17.52 8.85 -7.01
C GLN A 5 16.88 9.20 -8.37
N ASP A 6 16.12 8.27 -8.95
CA ASP A 6 15.38 8.52 -10.18
C ASP A 6 14.11 9.33 -9.89
N LYS A 7 13.99 10.50 -10.53
CA LYS A 7 12.84 11.41 -10.36
C LYS A 7 11.50 10.76 -10.67
N ARG A 8 11.44 9.83 -11.63
CA ARG A 8 10.19 9.15 -12.03
C ARG A 8 9.73 8.18 -10.97
N LEU A 9 10.67 7.40 -10.41
CA LEU A 9 10.37 6.51 -9.30
C LEU A 9 9.93 7.31 -8.07
N ARG A 10 10.58 8.44 -7.80
CA ARG A 10 10.18 9.35 -6.72
C ARG A 10 8.77 9.90 -6.90
N GLN A 11 8.46 10.46 -8.07
CA GLN A 11 7.13 11.00 -8.38
C GLN A 11 6.03 9.94 -8.21
N LEU A 12 6.29 8.72 -8.68
CA LEU A 12 5.35 7.63 -8.53
C LEU A 12 5.18 7.22 -7.06
N CYS A 13 6.26 7.12 -6.29
CA CYS A 13 6.17 6.86 -4.85
C CYS A 13 5.39 7.96 -4.11
N GLU A 14 5.66 9.23 -4.40
CA GLU A 14 4.96 10.38 -3.83
C GLU A 14 3.48 10.37 -4.17
N ALA A 15 3.13 10.06 -5.41
CA ALA A 15 1.73 10.03 -5.84
C ALA A 15 0.95 8.86 -5.23
N VAL A 16 1.57 7.70 -5.02
CA VAL A 16 0.97 6.58 -4.26
C VAL A 16 0.81 6.94 -2.77
N LEU A 17 1.75 7.69 -2.20
CA LEU A 17 1.64 8.16 -0.81
C LEU A 17 0.53 9.20 -0.65
N ALA A 18 0.31 10.05 -1.65
CA ALA A 18 -0.74 11.06 -1.67
C ALA A 18 -2.14 10.44 -1.82
N ASP A 19 -2.27 9.39 -2.63
CA ASP A 19 -3.51 8.64 -2.79
C ASP A 19 -3.25 7.12 -2.79
N PRO A 20 -3.24 6.47 -1.61
CA PRO A 20 -3.03 5.03 -1.51
C PRO A 20 -4.21 4.21 -2.04
N THR A 21 -5.38 4.83 -2.20
CA THR A 21 -6.62 4.17 -2.64
C THR A 21 -6.74 4.09 -4.16
N ARG A 22 -6.00 4.93 -4.90
CA ARG A 22 -5.94 4.93 -6.36
C ARG A 22 -5.64 3.55 -6.94
N ASN A 23 -6.68 2.85 -7.39
CA ASN A 23 -6.60 1.47 -7.87
C ASN A 23 -6.24 1.38 -9.36
N GLU A 24 -5.09 1.95 -9.70
CA GLU A 24 -4.60 1.99 -11.07
C GLU A 24 -3.50 0.96 -11.36
N THR A 25 -3.40 0.59 -12.64
CA THR A 25 -2.42 -0.38 -13.13
C THR A 25 -1.03 0.24 -13.23
N LEU A 26 0.02 -0.59 -13.25
CA LEU A 26 1.38 -0.10 -13.45
C LEU A 26 1.50 0.69 -14.77
N GLU A 27 0.72 0.33 -15.79
CA GLU A 27 0.61 1.04 -17.05
C GLU A 27 0.12 2.48 -16.88
N ASP A 28 -0.93 2.68 -16.07
CA ASP A 28 -1.50 4.00 -15.82
C ASP A 28 -0.50 4.88 -15.06
N TRP A 29 0.10 4.34 -13.99
CA TRP A 29 1.13 5.05 -13.22
C TRP A 29 2.39 5.37 -14.03
N ALA A 30 2.77 4.49 -14.96
CA ALA A 30 3.92 4.71 -15.83
C ALA A 30 3.66 5.87 -16.81
N ARG A 31 2.42 6.02 -17.29
CA ARG A 31 1.97 7.13 -18.14
C ARG A 31 2.20 8.48 -17.48
N ASP A 32 1.87 8.61 -16.20
CA ASP A 32 2.00 9.85 -15.43
C ASP A 32 3.46 10.30 -15.25
N THR A 33 4.42 9.36 -15.34
CA THR A 33 5.85 9.64 -15.16
C THR A 33 6.64 9.71 -16.47
N GLY A 34 5.98 9.53 -17.61
CA GLY A 34 6.64 9.47 -18.92
C GLY A 34 7.57 8.26 -19.09
N ALA A 35 7.41 7.22 -18.28
CA ALA A 35 8.18 5.98 -18.36
C ALA A 35 7.36 4.84 -18.97
N SER A 36 8.05 3.85 -19.55
CA SER A 36 7.39 2.57 -19.85
C SER A 36 7.15 1.77 -18.56
N PRO A 37 6.12 0.91 -18.50
CA PRO A 37 5.88 0.01 -17.36
C PRO A 37 7.10 -0.85 -17.03
N ARG A 38 7.83 -1.31 -18.06
CA ARG A 38 9.08 -2.06 -17.93
C ARG A 38 10.18 -1.25 -17.23
N THR A 39 10.30 0.03 -17.57
CA THR A 39 11.25 0.94 -16.94
C THR A 39 10.91 1.13 -15.46
N VAL A 40 9.64 1.38 -15.15
CA VAL A 40 9.17 1.55 -13.76
C VAL A 40 9.39 0.28 -12.94
N ALA A 41 8.99 -0.88 -13.46
CA ALA A 41 9.21 -2.16 -12.79
C ALA A 41 10.70 -2.41 -12.49
N ARG A 42 11.58 -2.09 -13.44
CA ARG A 42 13.03 -2.20 -13.24
C ARG A 42 13.53 -1.25 -12.15
N LEU A 43 13.06 0.00 -12.13
CA LEU A 43 13.45 0.98 -11.11
C LEU A 43 13.04 0.52 -9.70
N PHE A 44 11.82 0.01 -9.54
CA PHE A 44 11.36 -0.59 -8.28
C PHE A 44 12.29 -1.70 -7.79
N ARG A 45 12.66 -2.62 -8.68
CA ARG A 45 13.56 -3.74 -8.32
C ARG A 45 14.98 -3.28 -7.99
N GLN A 46 15.51 -2.29 -8.71
CA GLN A 46 16.88 -1.83 -8.54
C GLN A 46 17.09 -0.88 -7.35
N GLN A 47 16.08 -0.07 -7.00
CA GLN A 47 16.23 0.96 -5.96
C GLN A 47 15.44 0.68 -4.69
N LEU A 48 14.35 -0.07 -4.77
CA LEU A 48 13.46 -0.37 -3.64
C LEU A 48 13.36 -1.86 -3.33
N GLU A 49 14.09 -2.70 -4.08
CA GLU A 49 14.19 -4.16 -3.90
C GLU A 49 12.83 -4.90 -3.87
N CYS A 50 11.77 -4.27 -4.38
CA CYS A 50 10.41 -4.79 -4.38
C CYS A 50 9.73 -4.59 -5.74
N SER A 51 8.54 -5.17 -5.91
CA SER A 51 7.66 -4.82 -7.02
C SER A 51 6.79 -3.61 -6.66
N PHE A 52 6.22 -2.96 -7.68
CA PHE A 52 5.26 -1.87 -7.48
C PHE A 52 4.07 -2.31 -6.61
N THR A 53 3.53 -3.51 -6.85
CA THR A 53 2.42 -4.04 -6.05
C THR A 53 2.79 -4.23 -4.58
N GLN A 54 4.00 -4.74 -4.30
CA GLN A 54 4.49 -4.88 -2.94
C GLN A 54 4.65 -3.52 -2.26
N TRP A 55 5.21 -2.54 -2.96
CA TRP A 55 5.32 -1.17 -2.47
C TRP A 55 3.94 -0.57 -2.15
N ARG A 56 2.97 -0.67 -3.06
CA ARG A 56 1.59 -0.21 -2.82
C ARG A 56 0.98 -0.85 -1.58
N GLN A 57 1.16 -2.17 -1.40
CA GLN A 57 0.66 -2.87 -0.22
C GLN A 57 1.30 -2.36 1.08
N GLN A 58 2.60 -2.04 1.08
CA GLN A 58 3.27 -1.45 2.24
C GLN A 58 2.71 -0.07 2.58
N VAL A 59 2.44 0.77 1.57
CA VAL A 59 1.83 2.09 1.78
C VAL A 59 0.41 1.97 2.35
N VAL A 60 -0.43 1.10 1.77
CA VAL A 60 -1.78 0.84 2.27
C VAL A 60 -1.73 0.34 3.72
N LEU A 61 -0.79 -0.56 4.04
CA LEU A 61 -0.60 -1.08 5.39
C LEU A 61 -0.18 0.02 6.37
N ALA A 62 0.73 0.91 5.99
CA ALA A 62 1.15 2.04 6.82
C ALA A 62 -0.02 2.98 7.14
N HIS A 63 -0.88 3.24 6.15
CA HIS A 63 -2.11 4.00 6.36
C HIS A 63 -3.08 3.27 7.30
N ALA A 64 -3.26 1.96 7.10
CA ALA A 64 -4.10 1.13 7.96
C ALA A 64 -3.62 1.10 9.42
N VAL A 65 -2.32 1.01 9.67
CA VAL A 65 -1.74 1.10 11.02
C VAL A 65 -2.12 2.44 11.68
N SER A 66 -2.03 3.53 10.92
CA SER A 66 -2.38 4.87 11.41
C SER A 66 -3.88 5.00 11.75
N LEU A 67 -4.76 4.37 10.98
CA LEU A 67 -6.20 4.33 11.26
C LEU A 67 -6.54 3.42 12.44
N ALA A 68 -5.90 2.26 12.53
CA ALA A 68 -6.07 1.33 13.65
C ALA A 68 -5.62 1.96 14.98
N ALA A 69 -4.53 2.74 14.97
CA ALA A 69 -4.08 3.51 16.14
C ALA A 69 -5.12 4.55 16.61
N ARG A 70 -6.06 4.96 15.75
CA ARG A 70 -7.21 5.82 16.08
C ARG A 70 -8.44 5.01 16.53
N ASN A 71 -8.26 3.72 16.82
CA ASN A 71 -9.28 2.78 17.24
C ASN A 71 -10.42 2.59 16.21
N TRP A 72 -10.13 2.76 14.91
CA TRP A 72 -11.12 2.50 13.87
C TRP A 72 -11.36 0.99 13.72
N PRO A 73 -12.61 0.53 13.58
CA PRO A 73 -12.89 -0.89 13.37
C PRO A 73 -12.43 -1.34 11.99
N ILE A 74 -12.09 -2.64 11.85
CA ILE A 74 -11.49 -3.20 10.64
C ILE A 74 -12.35 -2.99 9.39
N GLN A 75 -13.68 -3.03 9.56
CA GLN A 75 -14.64 -2.78 8.48
C GLN A 75 -14.54 -1.34 7.95
N ARG A 76 -14.37 -0.36 8.85
CA ARG A 76 -14.22 1.04 8.48
C ARG A 76 -12.86 1.30 7.83
N ILE A 77 -11.80 0.68 8.33
CA ILE A 77 -10.47 0.77 7.73
C ILE A 77 -10.48 0.21 6.30
N ALA A 78 -11.13 -0.94 6.08
CA ALA A 78 -11.25 -1.52 4.74
C ALA A 78 -12.00 -0.59 3.79
N ALA A 79 -13.13 -0.03 4.22
CA ALA A 79 -13.91 0.92 3.42
C ALA A 79 -13.13 2.20 3.09
N GLU A 80 -12.39 2.76 4.05
CA GLU A 80 -11.53 3.94 3.85
C GLU A 80 -10.42 3.69 2.83
N LEU A 81 -9.95 2.44 2.72
CA LEU A 81 -8.88 2.03 1.82
C LEU A 81 -9.41 1.46 0.49
N ASP A 82 -10.71 1.61 0.21
CA ASP A 82 -11.40 1.07 -0.98
C ASP A 82 -11.31 -0.46 -1.14
N TYR A 83 -11.34 -1.17 -0.02
CA TYR A 83 -11.41 -2.64 0.04
C TYR A 83 -12.71 -3.14 0.64
N SER A 84 -13.16 -4.31 0.19
CA SER A 84 -14.07 -5.12 1.00
C SER A 84 -13.33 -5.66 2.24
N PRO A 85 -14.01 -5.89 3.38
CA PRO A 85 -13.36 -6.39 4.60
C PRO A 85 -12.59 -7.70 4.39
N SER A 86 -13.11 -8.61 3.55
CA SER A 86 -12.46 -9.88 3.24
C SER A 86 -11.22 -9.69 2.36
N ALA A 87 -11.31 -8.84 1.33
CA ALA A 87 -10.17 -8.52 0.46
C ALA A 87 -9.06 -7.82 1.23
N PHE A 88 -9.41 -6.87 2.11
CA PHE A 88 -8.47 -6.22 3.00
C PHE A 88 -7.77 -7.22 3.92
N SER A 89 -8.55 -8.12 4.54
CA SER A 89 -8.01 -9.14 5.44
C SER A 89 -7.03 -10.10 4.73
N ALA A 90 -7.37 -10.50 3.51
CA ALA A 90 -6.51 -11.33 2.67
C ALA A 90 -5.22 -10.59 2.27
N MET A 91 -5.33 -9.31 1.91
CA MET A 91 -4.18 -8.46 1.57
C MET A 91 -3.22 -8.35 2.75
N VAL A 92 -3.71 -7.96 3.94
CA VAL A 92 -2.88 -7.86 5.15
C VAL A 92 -2.20 -9.18 5.45
N ARG A 93 -2.95 -10.30 5.50
CA ARG A 93 -2.37 -11.62 5.79
C ARG A 93 -1.29 -12.02 4.80
N ARG A 94 -1.48 -11.73 3.51
CA ARG A 94 -0.48 -12.01 2.48
C ARG A 94 0.79 -11.16 2.65
N THR A 95 0.64 -9.92 3.08
CA THR A 95 1.75 -8.97 3.22
C THR A 95 2.53 -9.17 4.53
N VAL A 96 1.86 -9.47 5.64
CA VAL A 96 2.51 -9.56 6.98
C VAL A 96 2.55 -10.96 7.57
N GLY A 97 1.91 -11.95 6.95
CA GLY A 97 1.91 -13.35 7.40
C GLY A 97 0.95 -13.68 8.53
N MET A 98 0.17 -12.72 9.05
CA MET A 98 -0.76 -12.91 10.16
C MET A 98 -2.11 -12.19 9.95
N PRO A 99 -3.18 -12.58 10.67
CA PRO A 99 -4.49 -11.95 10.55
C PRO A 99 -4.47 -10.46 10.94
N PRO A 100 -5.35 -9.62 10.34
CA PRO A 100 -5.38 -8.18 10.64
C PRO A 100 -5.57 -7.84 12.11
N ALA A 101 -6.48 -8.54 12.80
CA ALA A 101 -6.75 -8.27 14.21
C ALA A 101 -5.50 -8.48 15.08
N GLN A 102 -4.70 -9.51 14.78
CA GLN A 102 -3.44 -9.76 15.46
C GLN A 102 -2.39 -8.70 15.09
N PHE A 103 -2.25 -8.40 13.80
CA PHE A 103 -1.26 -7.43 13.32
C PHE A 103 -1.48 -6.02 13.86
N PHE A 104 -2.74 -5.56 13.87
CA PHE A 104 -3.11 -4.22 14.34
C PHE A 104 -3.36 -4.15 15.86
N GLY A 105 -3.20 -5.27 16.60
CA GLY A 105 -3.49 -5.30 18.03
C GLY A 105 -4.96 -5.03 18.39
N MET A 106 -5.87 -5.33 17.46
CA MET A 106 -7.31 -5.12 17.64
C MET A 106 -7.86 -6.26 18.48
N HIS A 107 -7.91 -6.07 19.79
CA HIS A 107 -8.67 -6.95 20.67
C HIS A 107 -10.16 -6.66 20.46
N ALA A 108 -10.95 -7.70 20.17
CA ALA A 108 -12.40 -7.61 20.21
C ALA A 108 -12.81 -7.34 21.67
N GLN A 109 -13.00 -6.06 22.01
CA GLN A 109 -13.64 -5.69 23.26
C GLN A 109 -15.12 -6.02 23.10
N ASN A 110 -15.50 -7.24 23.46
CA ASN A 110 -16.88 -7.57 23.77
C ASN A 110 -17.21 -6.86 25.09
N VAL A 111 -17.97 -5.76 24.99
CA VAL A 111 -18.77 -5.22 26.10
C VAL A 111 -20.07 -6.01 26.17
#